data_AF-A0A7S2M450-F1
#
_entry.id   AF-A0A7S2M450-F1
#
_cell.length_a   1.000
_cell.length_b   1.000
_cell.length_c   1.000
_cell.angle_alpha   90.00
_cell.angle_beta   90.00
_cell.angle_gamma   90.00
#
_symmetry.space_group_name_H-M   'P 1'
#
loop_
_entity.id
_entity.type
_entity.pdbx_description
1 polymer ?
#
loop_
_entity_poly.entity_id
_entity_poly.type
_entity_poly.pdbx_seq_one_letter_code
_entity_poly.pdbx_strand_id
1 'polypeptide(L)'
;MIGQTQVNVQSGASSRLAGVAMAVILGLGIVAGAPLLGQVPIAALVGIMFVVCESTFAWSSLRILRKIPRADAAVIAVVALVTVVQDLAVAVVAGTVMSALTFAWKQSQVIRADTE
;
A
#
# COMPACT_ATOMS: atom_id res chain seq x y z
N MET A 1 4.60 -5.82 -3.65
CA MET A 1 5.83 -5.39 -2.94
C MET A 1 6.58 -4.38 -3.79
N ILE A 2 6.29 -3.08 -3.61
CA ILE A 2 6.95 -2.00 -4.37
C ILE A 2 8.42 -1.84 -3.93
N GLY A 3 8.69 -1.99 -2.62
CA GLY A 3 10.05 -1.85 -2.07
C GLY A 3 11.07 -2.83 -2.66
N GLN A 4 10.75 -4.13 -2.70
CA GLN A 4 11.67 -5.14 -3.24
C GLN A 4 11.92 -4.97 -4.76
N THR A 5 10.89 -4.60 -5.52
CA THR A 5 11.07 -4.29 -6.94
C THR A 5 11.93 -3.04 -7.14
N GLN A 6 11.77 -2.03 -6.30
CA GLN A 6 12.52 -0.78 -6.39
C GLN A 6 14.00 -0.96 -6.02
N VAL A 7 14.31 -1.81 -5.05
CA VAL A 7 15.70 -2.20 -4.76
C VAL A 7 16.29 -2.95 -5.97
N ASN A 8 15.57 -3.93 -6.51
CA ASN A 8 16.04 -4.73 -7.64
C ASN A 8 16.33 -3.86 -8.89
N VAL A 9 15.45 -2.91 -9.21
CA VAL A 9 15.64 -1.98 -10.33
C VAL A 9 16.80 -1.01 -10.08
N GLN A 10 16.97 -0.49 -8.87
CA GLN A 10 18.14 0.33 -8.51
C GLN A 10 19.46 -0.43 -8.61
N SER A 11 19.43 -1.76 -8.40
CA SER A 11 20.57 -2.65 -8.63
C SER A 11 20.84 -2.95 -10.12
N GLY A 12 20.13 -2.30 -11.05
CA GLY A 12 20.33 -2.44 -12.50
C GLY A 12 19.54 -3.59 -13.13
N ALA A 13 18.60 -4.21 -12.41
CA ALA A 13 17.77 -5.28 -12.96
C ALA A 13 16.68 -4.73 -13.90
N SER A 14 16.72 -5.17 -15.16
CA SER A 14 15.69 -4.85 -16.18
C SER A 14 15.02 -6.08 -16.78
N SER A 15 15.57 -7.28 -16.54
CA SER A 15 15.07 -8.54 -17.10
C SER A 15 14.14 -9.30 -16.15
N ARG A 16 13.17 -10.03 -16.71
CA ARG A 16 12.29 -10.96 -15.97
C ARG A 16 13.08 -12.05 -15.23
N LEU A 17 14.28 -12.38 -15.73
CA LEU A 17 15.18 -13.35 -15.10
C LEU A 17 15.62 -12.90 -13.70
N ALA A 18 15.68 -11.59 -13.43
CA ALA A 18 16.11 -11.07 -12.13
C ALA A 18 15.14 -11.44 -10.99
N GLY A 19 13.82 -11.43 -11.26
CA GLY A 19 12.83 -11.87 -10.28
C GLY A 19 12.92 -13.37 -9.99
N VAL A 20 13.16 -14.18 -11.02
CA VAL A 20 13.36 -15.64 -10.88
C VAL A 20 14.63 -15.92 -10.08
N ALA A 21 15.74 -15.26 -10.42
CA ALA A 21 16.99 -15.39 -9.69
C ALA A 21 16.84 -15.00 -8.22
N MET A 22 16.17 -13.87 -7.93
CA MET A 22 15.88 -13.43 -6.58
C MET A 22 15.09 -14.48 -5.79
N ALA A 23 14.02 -15.03 -6.36
CA ALA A 23 13.19 -16.04 -5.71
C ALA A 23 13.97 -17.34 -5.41
N VAL A 24 14.77 -17.81 -6.38
CA VAL A 24 15.59 -19.03 -6.23
C VAL A 24 16.69 -18.83 -5.19
N ILE A 25 17.43 -17.72 -5.27
CA ILE A 25 18.52 -17.41 -4.34
C ILE A 25 17.96 -17.23 -2.92
N LEU A 26 16.84 -16.52 -2.77
CA LEU A 26 16.18 -16.34 -1.47
C LEU A 26 15.70 -17.70 -0.91
N GLY A 27 15.07 -18.53 -1.73
CA GLY A 27 14.62 -19.86 -1.32
C GLY A 27 15.77 -20.76 -0.86
N LEU A 28 16.85 -20.84 -1.64
CA LEU A 28 18.05 -21.58 -1.27
C LEU A 28 18.72 -21.00 0.00
N GLY A 29 18.77 -19.68 0.12
CA GLY A 29 19.30 -18.99 1.28
C GLY A 29 18.51 -19.26 2.57
N ILE A 30 17.18 -19.33 2.48
CA ILE A 30 16.33 -19.68 3.63
C ILE A 30 16.56 -21.14 4.04
N VAL A 31 16.61 -22.08 3.09
CA VAL A 31 16.82 -23.51 3.39
C VAL A 31 18.22 -23.74 3.99
N ALA A 32 19.26 -23.17 3.39
CA ALA A 32 20.63 -23.29 3.90
C ALA A 32 20.84 -22.54 5.23
N GLY A 33 20.20 -21.38 5.39
CA GLY A 33 20.31 -20.51 6.55
C GLY A 33 19.34 -20.82 7.69
N ALA A 34 18.44 -21.80 7.52
CA ALA A 34 17.42 -22.18 8.50
C ALA A 34 17.92 -22.28 9.97
N PRO A 35 19.08 -22.92 10.29
CA PRO A 35 19.56 -23.00 11.67
C PRO A 35 20.01 -21.66 12.26
N LEU A 36 20.39 -20.69 11.42
CA LEU A 36 20.74 -19.33 11.85
C LEU A 36 19.48 -18.47 11.98
N LEU A 37 18.50 -18.62 11.09
CA LEU A 37 17.24 -17.87 11.14
C LEU A 37 16.48 -18.11 12.46
N GLY A 38 16.53 -19.33 13.00
CA GLY A 38 15.91 -19.66 14.29
C GLY A 38 16.53 -18.96 15.50
N GLN A 39 17.73 -18.39 15.36
CA GLN A 39 18.42 -17.65 16.44
C GLN A 39 18.14 -16.14 16.39
N VAL A 40 17.43 -15.66 15.37
CA VAL A 40 17.15 -14.24 15.20
C VAL A 40 16.19 -13.78 16.29
N PRO A 41 16.57 -12.78 17.12
CA PRO A 41 15.70 -12.30 18.18
C PRO A 41 14.48 -11.58 17.59
N ILE A 42 13.30 -11.87 18.15
CA ILE A 42 12.03 -11.25 17.71
C ILE A 42 12.09 -9.72 17.81
N ALA A 43 12.86 -9.18 18.77
CA ALA A 43 13.09 -7.75 18.90
C ALA A 43 13.68 -7.10 17.63
N ALA A 44 14.60 -7.78 16.95
CA ALA A 44 15.16 -7.28 15.70
C ALA A 44 14.12 -7.27 14.57
N LEU A 45 13.28 -8.31 14.50
CA LEU A 45 12.18 -8.40 13.52
C LEU A 45 11.14 -7.29 13.74
N VAL A 46 10.81 -6.98 15.00
CA VAL A 46 9.93 -5.86 15.34
C VAL A 46 10.56 -4.53 14.90
N GLY A 47 11.85 -4.33 15.12
CA GLY A 47 12.57 -3.16 14.63
C GLY A 47 12.47 -2.98 13.12
N ILE A 48 12.63 -4.06 12.35
CA ILE A 48 12.46 -4.06 10.89
C ILE A 48 11.03 -3.65 10.52
N MET A 49 10.02 -4.14 11.25
CA MET A 49 8.61 -3.77 10.98
C MET A 49 8.34 -2.28 11.20
N PHE A 50 8.95 -1.63 12.19
CA PHE A 50 8.82 -0.18 12.35
C PHE A 50 9.36 0.60 11.15
N VAL A 51 10.55 0.22 10.64
CA VAL A 51 11.14 0.86 9.45
C VAL A 51 10.23 0.67 8.21
N VAL A 52 9.64 -0.52 8.05
CA VAL A 52 8.72 -0.82 6.94
C VAL A 52 7.40 -0.03 7.08
N CYS A 53 6.85 0.09 8.29
CA CYS A 53 5.65 0.89 8.55
C CYS A 53 5.87 2.35 8.19
N GLU A 54 7.00 2.94 8.60
CA GLU A 54 7.36 4.31 8.23
C GLU A 54 7.51 4.48 6.72
N SER A 55 8.17 3.52 6.06
CA SER A 55 8.40 3.55 4.61
C SER A 55 7.10 3.40 3.80
N THR A 56 6.10 2.71 4.34
CA THR A 56 4.80 2.51 3.69
C THR A 56 3.89 3.72 3.89
N PHE A 57 4.10 4.48 4.96
CA PHE A 57 3.27 5.64 5.28
C PHE A 57 3.59 6.81 4.34
N ALA A 58 2.64 7.14 3.46
CA ALA A 58 2.76 8.28 2.57
C ALA A 58 2.53 9.59 3.32
N TRP A 59 3.58 10.15 3.93
CA TRP A 59 3.53 11.43 4.67
C TRP A 59 2.98 12.61 3.84
N SER A 60 3.09 12.53 2.51
CA SER A 60 2.48 13.50 1.59
C SER A 60 0.95 13.50 1.64
N SER A 61 0.32 12.34 1.90
CA SER A 61 -1.13 12.20 1.97
C SER A 61 -1.76 13.11 3.03
N LEU A 62 -1.09 13.32 4.18
CA LEU A 62 -1.57 14.24 5.22
C LEU A 62 -1.57 15.71 4.77
N ARG A 63 -0.60 16.12 3.95
CA ARG A 63 -0.55 17.48 3.39
C ARG A 63 -1.58 17.68 2.30
N ILE A 64 -1.83 16.64 1.50
CA ILE A 64 -2.78 16.65 0.39
C ILE A 64 -4.22 16.60 0.89
N LEU A 65 -4.48 16.04 2.08
CA LEU A 65 -5.81 15.93 2.67
C LEU A 65 -6.56 17.27 2.77
N ARG A 66 -5.83 18.39 2.93
CA ARG A 66 -6.41 19.76 2.96
C ARG A 66 -6.65 20.36 1.57
N LYS A 67 -6.06 19.81 0.52
CA LYS A 67 -6.15 20.30 -0.86
C LYS A 67 -7.17 19.54 -1.71
N ILE A 68 -7.61 18.36 -1.27
CA ILE A 68 -8.55 17.52 -2.01
C ILE A 68 -10.01 17.86 -1.70
N PRO A 69 -10.95 17.51 -2.61
CA PRO A 69 -12.38 17.64 -2.36
C PRO A 69 -12.79 16.94 -1.05
N ARG A 70 -13.72 17.56 -0.30
CA ARG A 70 -14.18 17.03 1.00
C ARG A 70 -14.73 15.61 0.92
N ALA A 71 -15.37 15.26 -0.19
CA ALA A 71 -15.88 13.91 -0.43
C ALA A 71 -14.75 12.87 -0.47
N ASP A 72 -13.63 13.17 -1.14
CA ASP A 72 -12.51 12.22 -1.27
C ASP A 72 -11.75 12.10 0.05
N ALA A 73 -11.62 13.20 0.80
CA ALA A 73 -11.08 13.19 2.16
C ALA A 73 -11.93 12.35 3.13
N ALA A 74 -13.26 12.42 3.01
CA ALA A 74 -14.17 11.63 3.83
C ALA A 74 -14.01 10.12 3.54
N VAL A 75 -13.90 9.73 2.26
CA VAL A 75 -13.64 8.33 1.88
C VAL A 75 -12.34 7.83 2.52
N ILE A 76 -11.25 8.60 2.43
CA ILE A 76 -9.95 8.25 3.04
C ILE A 76 -10.09 8.06 4.56
N ALA A 77 -10.77 9.00 5.23
CA ALA A 77 -10.96 8.95 6.68
C ALA A 77 -11.78 7.71 7.11
N VAL A 78 -12.86 7.40 6.39
CA VAL A 78 -13.69 6.23 6.68
C VAL A 78 -12.92 4.94 6.45
N VAL A 79 -12.20 4.79 5.33
CA VAL A 79 -11.39 3.60 5.06
C VAL A 79 -10.32 3.41 6.13
N ALA A 80 -9.64 4.48 6.54
CA ALA A 80 -8.64 4.43 7.60
C ALA A 80 -9.26 3.99 8.94
N LEU A 81 -10.41 4.55 9.33
CA LEU A 81 -11.09 4.21 10.57
C LEU A 81 -11.59 2.76 10.57
N VAL A 82 -12.22 2.32 9.48
CA VAL A 82 -12.71 0.94 9.34
C VAL A 82 -11.55 -0.07 9.36
N THR A 83 -10.39 0.29 8.78
CA THR A 83 -9.20 -0.57 8.83
C THR A 83 -8.70 -0.79 10.26
N VAL A 84 -8.81 0.22 11.13
CA VAL A 84 -8.36 0.13 12.54
C VAL A 84 -9.35 -0.63 13.41
N VAL A 85 -10.65 -0.43 13.20
CA VAL A 85 -11.69 -1.04 14.03
C VAL A 85 -12.01 -2.47 13.60
N GLN A 86 -11.90 -2.77 12.30
CA GLN A 86 -12.37 -4.01 11.70
C GLN A 86 -11.24 -4.78 11.02
N ASP A 87 -11.30 -4.93 9.69
CA ASP A 87 -10.33 -5.66 8.87
C ASP A 87 -10.08 -4.90 7.56
N LEU A 88 -8.90 -5.12 6.98
CA LEU A 88 -8.49 -4.50 5.72
C LEU A 88 -9.45 -4.85 4.57
N ALA A 89 -9.96 -6.08 4.50
CA ALA A 89 -10.87 -6.49 3.45
C ALA A 89 -12.19 -5.71 3.49
N VAL A 90 -12.76 -5.54 4.68
CA VAL A 90 -14.01 -4.76 4.87
C VAL A 90 -13.77 -3.29 4.51
N ALA A 91 -12.65 -2.73 4.92
CA ALA A 91 -12.28 -1.35 4.61
C ALA A 91 -12.12 -1.10 3.10
N VAL A 92 -11.49 -2.04 2.36
CA VAL A 92 -11.33 -1.94 0.90
C VAL A 92 -12.68 -1.97 0.19
N VAL A 93 -13.59 -2.88 0.59
CA VAL A 93 -14.93 -2.96 -0.01
C VAL A 93 -15.71 -1.67 0.23
N ALA A 94 -15.78 -1.22 1.48
CA ALA A 94 -16.47 0.01 1.84
C ALA A 94 -15.91 1.24 1.08
N GLY A 95 -14.58 1.35 1.01
CA GLY A 95 -13.88 2.41 0.28
C GLY A 95 -14.19 2.42 -1.21
N THR A 96 -14.21 1.24 -1.84
CA THR A 96 -14.51 1.09 -3.27
C THR A 96 -15.96 1.49 -3.57
N VAL A 97 -16.92 1.06 -2.74
CA VAL A 97 -18.34 1.44 -2.86
C VAL A 97 -18.50 2.96 -2.72
N MET A 98 -17.98 3.55 -1.64
CA MET A 98 -18.10 5.00 -1.44
C MET A 98 -17.43 5.80 -2.57
N SER A 99 -16.28 5.35 -3.09
CA SER A 99 -15.61 6.01 -4.21
C SER A 99 -16.44 5.97 -5.50
N ALA A 100 -17.12 4.86 -5.77
CA ALA A 100 -18.03 4.75 -6.90
C ALA A 100 -19.23 5.69 -6.76
N LEU A 101 -19.79 5.80 -5.55
CA LEU A 101 -20.88 6.72 -5.24
C LEU A 101 -20.46 8.20 -5.39
N THR A 102 -19.31 8.59 -4.83
CA THR A 102 -18.83 9.97 -4.95
C THR A 102 -18.49 10.33 -6.40
N PHE A 103 -17.98 9.38 -7.19
CA PHE A 103 -17.76 9.54 -8.62
C PHE A 103 -19.07 9.74 -9.39
N ALA A 104 -20.06 8.87 -9.18
CA ALA A 104 -21.37 8.98 -9.82
C ALA A 104 -22.07 10.31 -9.49
N TRP A 105 -21.94 10.79 -8.25
CA TRP A 105 -22.48 12.08 -7.83
C TRP A 105 -21.78 13.25 -8.55
N LYS A 106 -20.45 13.26 -8.64
CA LYS A 106 -19.73 14.31 -9.37
C LYS A 106 -20.11 14.32 -10.85
N GLN A 107 -20.24 13.14 -11.47
CA GLN A 107 -20.61 13.01 -12.88
C GLN A 107 -22.03 13.55 -13.16
N SER A 108 -22.99 13.30 -12.28
CA SER A 108 -24.37 13.79 -12.47
C SER A 108 -24.49 15.31 -12.37
N GLN A 109 -23.59 15.98 -11.64
CA GLN A 109 -23.55 17.44 -11.57
C GLN A 109 -22.94 18.07 -12.83
N VAL A 110 -21.98 17.41 -13.48
CA VAL A 110 -21.37 17.88 -14.74
C VAL A 110 -22.38 17.82 -15.89
N ILE A 111 -23.22 16.77 -15.94
CA ILE A 111 -24.24 16.61 -17.00
C ILE A 111 -25.35 17.68 -16.90
N ARG A 112 -25.45 18.40 -15.77
CA ARG A 112 -26.49 19.39 -15.51
C ARG A 112 -26.12 20.82 -15.93
N ALA A 113 -24.96 21.03 -16.55
CA ALA A 113 -24.44 22.35 -16.92
C ALA A 113 -24.27 22.58 -18.43
N ASP A 114 -24.83 21.72 -19.30
CA ASP A 114 -25.02 22.02 -20.72
C ASP A 114 -26.51 22.26 -20.99
N THR A 115 -26.94 23.48 -20.70
CA THR A 115 -28.09 24.08 -21.37
C THR A 115 -27.69 25.53 -21.62
N GLU A 116 -27.54 25.85 -22.92
CA GLU A 116 -27.13 27.11 -23.56
C GLU A 116 -25.68 27.19 -24.09
#